data_AF-A0A353DQ23-F1
#
_entry.id   AF-A0A353DQ23-F1
#
_cell.length_a   1.000
_cell.length_b   1.000
_cell.length_c   1.000
_cell.angle_alpha   90.00
_cell.angle_beta   90.00
_cell.angle_gamma   90.00
#
_symmetry.space_group_name_H-M   'P 1'
#
loop_
_entity.id
_entity.type
_entity.pdbx_description
1 polymer ?
#
loop_
_entity_poly.entity_id
_entity_poly.type
_entity_poly.pdbx_seq_one_letter_code
_entity_poly.pdbx_strand_id
1 'polypeptide(L)' 'LDGRKYNIACSQVDVGNAATPMTARMQGGALQANGQTMPEPTFNVDHVGETVLYISNLPLDANIQFVTIMATQMPYVGRG' A
#
# COMPACT_ATOMS: atom_id res chain seq x y z
N LEU A 1 5.78 -3.92 -21.06
CA LEU A 1 6.77 -4.98 -21.31
C LEU A 1 6.08 -6.31 -21.06
N ASP A 2 5.79 -7.09 -22.10
CA ASP A 2 5.13 -8.38 -21.96
C ASP A 2 6.17 -9.47 -21.64
N GLY A 3 6.38 -9.73 -20.34
CA GLY A 3 7.38 -10.67 -19.82
C GLY A 3 6.95 -12.14 -19.82
N ARG A 4 5.72 -12.46 -20.27
CA ARG A 4 5.11 -13.79 -20.11
C ARG A 4 5.90 -14.91 -20.78
N LYS A 5 6.44 -14.68 -21.98
CA LYS A 5 7.27 -15.67 -22.70
C LYS A 5 8.58 -16.02 -21.99
N TYR A 6 8.96 -15.26 -20.97
CA TYR A 6 10.19 -15.43 -20.20
C TYR A 6 9.92 -15.82 -18.74
N ASN A 7 8.66 -16.17 -18.40
CA ASN A 7 8.23 -16.46 -17.03
C ASN A 7 8.55 -15.32 -16.06
N ILE A 8 8.42 -14.07 -16.51
CA ILE A 8 8.60 -12.89 -15.67
C ILE A 8 7.23 -12.45 -15.15
N ALA A 9 7.06 -12.52 -13.83
CA ALA A 9 5.94 -11.93 -13.11
C ALA A 9 6.26 -10.47 -12.72
N CYS A 10 5.21 -9.64 -12.63
CA CYS A 10 5.33 -8.24 -12.23
C CYS A 10 4.15 -7.87 -11.32
N SER A 11 4.42 -7.17 -10.24
CA SER A 11 3.44 -6.78 -9.23
C SER A 11 3.56 -5.30 -8.90
N GLN A 12 2.42 -4.67 -8.63
CA GLN A 12 2.34 -3.34 -8.04
C GLN A 12 1.72 -3.44 -6.64
N VAL A 13 2.37 -2.81 -5.66
CA VAL A 13 1.92 -2.74 -4.27
C VAL A 13 1.64 -1.29 -3.92
N ASP A 14 0.37 -0.94 -3.78
CA ASP A 14 -0.07 0.37 -3.35
C ASP A 14 -0.21 0.39 -1.82
N VAL A 15 0.46 1.32 -1.15
CA VAL A 15 0.53 1.40 0.33
C VAL A 15 -0.13 2.67 0.83
N GLY A 16 -1.21 2.54 1.60
CA GLY A 16 -1.94 3.66 2.22
C GLY A 16 -1.63 3.82 3.71
N ASN A 17 -0.86 4.83 4.08
CA ASN A 17 -0.58 5.22 5.48
C ASN A 17 0.15 4.18 6.35
N ALA A 18 1.17 3.51 5.81
CA ALA A 18 2.12 2.76 6.64
C ALA A 18 2.97 3.73 7.50
N ALA A 19 3.18 3.41 8.77
CA ALA A 19 3.99 4.22 9.68
C ALA A 19 5.49 4.04 9.39
N THR A 20 6.14 5.07 8.84
CA THR A 20 7.56 5.11 8.47
C THR A 20 8.14 6.50 8.75
N PRO A 21 9.46 6.69 8.74
CA PRO A 21 10.05 8.03 8.81
C PRO A 21 9.55 8.98 7.71
N MET A 22 9.17 8.45 6.53
CA MET A 22 8.62 9.24 5.42
C MET A 22 7.20 9.75 5.72
N THR A 23 6.37 8.93 6.39
CA THR A 23 4.99 9.27 6.76
C THR A 23 4.88 9.93 8.13
N ALA A 24 5.98 10.03 8.89
CA ALA A 24 6.02 10.74 10.16
C ALA A 24 5.54 12.20 10.05
N ARG A 25 5.75 12.84 8.88
CA ARG A 25 5.25 14.20 8.59
C ARG A 25 3.73 14.29 8.52
N MET A 26 3.06 13.18 8.19
CA MET A 26 1.60 13.07 8.10
C MET A 26 0.94 12.89 9.49
N GLN A 27 1.71 12.52 10.52
CA GLN A 27 1.19 12.46 11.90
C GLN A 27 0.78 13.84 12.45
N GLY A 28 1.37 14.93 11.92
CA GLY A 28 0.95 16.30 12.21
C GLY A 28 -0.38 16.70 11.57
N GLY A 29 -0.97 15.80 10.77
CA GLY A 29 -2.20 16.00 10.03
C GLY A 29 -1.96 16.13 8.52
N ALA A 30 -2.90 15.61 7.75
CA ALA A 30 -2.95 15.74 6.30
C ALA A 30 -4.21 16.52 5.88
N LEU A 31 -4.12 17.25 4.77
CA LEU A 31 -5.25 17.99 4.21
C LEU A 31 -6.31 17.02 3.69
N GLN A 32 -7.50 17.06 4.29
CA GLN A 32 -8.64 16.24 3.92
C GLN A 32 -9.45 16.89 2.78
N ALA A 33 -10.32 16.11 2.15
CA ALA A 33 -11.18 16.58 1.06
C ALA A 33 -12.08 17.77 1.46
N ASN A 34 -12.43 17.89 2.74
CA ASN A 34 -13.21 19.00 3.30
C ASN A 34 -12.37 20.27 3.58
N GLY A 35 -11.08 20.27 3.23
CA GLY A 35 -10.16 21.39 3.40
C GLY A 35 -9.57 21.52 4.82
N GLN A 36 -9.90 20.62 5.75
CA GLN A 36 -9.33 20.63 7.10
C GLN A 36 -8.07 19.77 7.16
N THR A 37 -7.10 20.17 8.01
CA THR A 37 -5.94 19.33 8.31
C THR A 37 -6.26 18.44 9.51
N MET A 38 -6.24 17.12 9.32
CA MET A 38 -6.57 16.14 10.36
C MET A 38 -5.55 15.00 10.39
N PRO A 39 -5.21 14.46 11.57
CA PRO A 39 -4.39 13.25 11.68
C PRO A 39 -5.07 12.08 10.96
N GLU A 40 -4.31 11.38 10.11
CA GLU A 40 -4.80 10.16 9.47
C GLU A 40 -4.34 8.92 10.23
N PRO A 41 -5.18 7.86 10.30
CA PRO A 41 -4.79 6.60 10.91
C PRO A 41 -3.65 5.96 10.12
N THR A 42 -2.75 5.28 10.84
CA THR A 42 -1.62 4.55 10.27
C THR A 42 -1.63 3.10 10.73
N PHE A 43 -0.83 2.26 10.08
CA PHE A 43 -0.58 0.87 10.48
C PHE A 43 0.91 0.56 10.52
N ASN A 44 1.31 -0.54 11.18
CA ASN A 44 2.72 -0.95 11.22
C ASN A 44 3.23 -1.30 9.81
N VAL A 45 4.34 -0.70 9.39
CA VAL A 45 4.98 -0.95 8.08
C VAL A 45 5.38 -2.41 7.87
N ASP A 46 5.59 -3.19 8.94
CA ASP A 46 5.93 -4.61 8.83
C ASP A 46 4.91 -5.40 7.99
N HIS A 47 3.63 -5.02 8.01
CA HIS A 47 2.60 -5.65 7.18
C HIS A 47 2.81 -5.42 5.67
N VAL A 48 3.48 -4.32 5.28
CA VAL A 48 3.92 -4.11 3.89
C VAL A 48 5.01 -5.12 3.54
N GLY A 49 5.96 -5.34 4.46
CA GLY A 49 7.02 -6.34 4.30
C GLY A 49 6.46 -7.76 4.17
N GLU A 50 5.49 -8.12 5.01
CA GLU A 50 4.78 -9.40 4.95
C GLU A 50 4.05 -9.58 3.62
N THR A 51 3.43 -8.53 3.09
CA THR A 51 2.75 -8.55 1.78
C THR A 51 3.75 -8.80 0.65
N VAL A 52 4.89 -8.11 0.65
CA VAL A 52 5.96 -8.30 -0.34
C VAL A 52 6.53 -9.73 -0.24
N LEU A 53 6.76 -10.23 0.98
CA LEU A 53 7.23 -11.58 1.21
C LEU A 53 6.24 -12.61 0.64
N TYR A 54 4.94 -12.44 0.90
CA TYR A 54 3.90 -13.31 0.35
C TYR A 54 3.92 -13.33 -1.18
N ILE A 55 4.00 -12.17 -1.84
CA ILE A 55 4.10 -12.07 -3.30
C ILE A 55 5.35 -12.81 -3.81
N SER A 56 6.51 -12.60 -3.15
CA SER A 56 7.78 -13.22 -3.56
C SER A 56 7.84 -14.73 -3.40
N ASN A 57 7.01 -15.29 -2.50
CA ASN A 57 6.94 -16.73 -2.25
C ASN A 57 5.98 -17.47 -3.19
N LEU A 58 5.27 -16.75 -4.07
CA LEU A 58 4.40 -17.39 -5.06
C LEU A 58 5.21 -18.11 -6.15
N PRO A 59 4.76 -19.28 -6.61
CA PRO A 59 5.31 -19.90 -7.82
C PRO A 59 5.04 -19.01 -9.05
N LEU A 60 5.90 -19.11 -10.08
CA LEU A 60 5.82 -18.25 -11.29
C LEU A 60 4.57 -18.49 -12.16
N ASP A 61 3.76 -19.50 -11.85
CA ASP A 61 2.45 -19.74 -12.46
C ASP A 61 1.33 -18.91 -11.78
N ALA A 62 1.61 -18.26 -10.65
CA ALA A 62 0.71 -17.36 -9.94
C ALA A 62 1.31 -15.95 -9.84
N ASN A 63 0.48 -14.93 -10.06
CA ASN A 63 0.91 -13.53 -9.94
C ASN A 63 -0.16 -12.68 -9.25
N ILE A 64 0.26 -11.85 -8.31
CA ILE A 64 -0.55 -10.75 -7.78
C ILE A 64 -0.18 -9.50 -8.58
N GLN A 65 -1.02 -9.19 -9.57
CA GLN A 65 -0.72 -8.07 -10.48
C GLN A 65 -0.85 -6.72 -9.76
N PHE A 66 -1.86 -6.58 -8.90
CA PHE A 66 -2.13 -5.38 -8.12
C PHE A 66 -2.60 -5.78 -6.72
N VAL A 67 -2.08 -5.09 -5.71
CA VAL A 67 -2.59 -5.18 -4.34
C VAL A 67 -2.53 -3.81 -3.68
N THR A 68 -3.55 -3.49 -2.88
CA THR A 68 -3.58 -2.31 -2.03
C THR A 68 -3.62 -2.75 -0.57
N ILE A 69 -2.65 -2.31 0.22
CA ILE A 69 -2.63 -2.46 1.68
C ILE A 69 -2.69 -1.08 2.32
N MET A 70 -3.59 -0.88 3.25
CA MET A 70 -3.85 0.45 3.81
C MET A 70 -4.33 0.38 5.25
N ALA A 71 -4.16 1.49 5.99
CA ALA A 71 -4.79 1.65 7.28
C ALA A 71 -6.32 1.54 7.14
N THR A 72 -6.95 0.63 7.88
CA THR A 72 -8.38 0.28 7.71
C THR A 72 -9.33 1.47 7.80
N GLN A 73 -9.00 2.47 8.62
CA GLN A 73 -9.82 3.66 8.86
C GLN A 73 -9.39 4.87 8.01
N MET A 74 -8.43 4.71 7.10
CA MET A 74 -8.01 5.78 6.19
C MET A 74 -9.17 6.13 5.24
N PRO A 75 -9.47 7.43 5.03
CA PRO A 75 -10.58 7.88 4.18
C PRO A 75 -10.20 7.78 2.70
N TYR A 76 -10.03 6.55 2.20
CA TYR A 76 -9.67 6.25 0.81
C TYR A 76 -10.82 5.60 0.03
N VAL A 77 -11.40 4.53 0.60
CA VAL A 77 -12.49 3.77 -0.04
C VAL A 77 -13.81 4.14 0.62
N GLY A 78 -14.49 5.11 0.02
CA GLY A 78 -15.67 5.78 0.57
C GLY A 78 -15.52 7.25 0.22
N ARG A 79 -16.38 7.77 -0.66
CA ARG A 79 -16.23 9.12 -1.23
C ARG A 79 -16.09 10.17 -0.12
N GLY A 80 -15.21 11.14 -0.38
CA GLY A 80 -14.82 12.25 0.51
C GLY A 80 -15.96 13.10 1.03
#